data_AF-A0A100VLD4-F1
#
_entry.id   AF-A0A100VLD4-F1
#
_cell.length_a   1.000
_cell.length_b   1.000
_cell.length_c   1.000
_cell.angle_alpha   90.00
_cell.angle_beta   90.00
_cell.angle_gamma   90.00
#
_symmetry.space_group_name_H-M   'P 1'
#
loop_
_entity.id
_entity.type
_entity.pdbx_description
1 polymer ?
#
loop_
_entity_poly.entity_id
_entity_poly.type
_entity_poly.pdbx_seq_one_letter_code
_entity_poly.pdbx_strand_id
1 'polypeptide(L)'
;MFERYLVGGRLDPPYFPTKPSPHFVGREIIIPAKANGDRTVKDTFTMSHDLEFYAVSIRTNSNNVEDYWNLMIDGNFVAKNIHCKNYEEGLYFQVAHPVAAGKEFLFEYHTPQGDRRNFELMFHFLTEHNVDLVLTETTDLGNYPDPSEEPVDDQQPPDTPEDGIQLPITWKPFISVVDAYKWTQNLGVSVNFANKLDAANYVTEALALLLNTCDGFKEMIQKHKLTINIENGNGANGYFDPASGKVVISKTYDYTNAATIAQMEYSTGQKSSPDKLRTIIHEIGHWLHYHNIGSQQFFQYSALDPDNYGVKTILSNAQSSYIANNLCNYATKWFPIEFVPETFTAKITGVPIDAKIWEWYEQYGGYKCMGW
;
A
#
# COMPACT_ATOMS: atom_id res chain seq x y z
N MET A 1 3.14 59.38 -2.16
CA MET A 1 3.50 58.01 -2.60
C MET A 1 2.34 57.46 -3.42
N PHE A 2 2.11 58.05 -4.60
CA PHE A 2 1.02 57.72 -5.52
C PHE A 2 1.59 57.77 -6.93
N GLU A 3 2.24 56.70 -7.35
CA GLU A 3 2.60 56.45 -8.75
C GLU A 3 2.60 54.92 -8.94
N ARG A 4 1.43 54.38 -9.27
CA ARG A 4 1.31 53.12 -10.01
C ARG A 4 0.58 53.45 -11.30
N TYR A 5 1.18 52.99 -12.38
CA TYR A 5 1.09 53.54 -13.72
C TYR A 5 -0.24 53.15 -14.38
N LEU A 6 -1.04 54.14 -14.77
CA LEU A 6 -2.11 53.98 -15.76
C LEU A 6 -1.46 53.79 -17.14
N VAL A 7 -1.15 52.55 -17.53
CA VAL A 7 -0.82 52.24 -18.93
C VAL A 7 -2.13 51.87 -19.64
N GLY A 8 -2.61 52.75 -20.52
CA GLY A 8 -3.78 52.48 -21.36
C GLY A 8 -5.16 52.58 -20.69
N GLY A 9 -5.27 53.21 -19.50
CA GLY A 9 -6.56 53.47 -18.85
C GLY A 9 -7.18 52.28 -18.13
N ARG A 10 -6.44 51.18 -17.94
CA ARG A 10 -6.84 50.05 -17.10
C ARG A 10 -6.10 50.08 -15.76
N LEU A 11 -6.77 49.64 -14.68
CA LEU A 11 -6.07 49.30 -13.44
C LEU A 11 -5.18 48.09 -13.75
N ASP A 12 -3.92 48.12 -13.31
CA ASP A 12 -2.95 47.05 -13.56
C ASP A 12 -3.52 45.67 -13.18
N PRO A 13 -3.10 44.60 -13.88
CA PRO A 13 -3.35 43.23 -13.45
C PRO A 13 -3.08 43.08 -11.95
N PRO A 14 -3.94 42.35 -11.22
CA PRO A 14 -4.75 41.25 -11.76
C PRO A 14 -6.29 41.53 -11.78
N TYR A 15 -6.74 42.79 -11.60
CA TYR A 15 -8.18 43.10 -11.47
C TYR A 15 -8.96 43.17 -12.80
N PHE A 16 -8.31 43.43 -13.92
CA PHE A 16 -8.94 43.40 -15.25
C PHE A 16 -8.20 42.45 -16.17
N PRO A 17 -8.88 41.48 -16.79
CA PRO A 17 -8.27 40.64 -17.80
C PRO A 17 -7.75 41.46 -18.98
N THR A 18 -6.59 41.07 -19.47
CA THR A 18 -5.95 41.66 -20.65
C THR A 18 -6.31 40.90 -21.93
N LYS A 19 -6.63 39.61 -21.81
CA LYS A 19 -6.95 38.74 -22.95
C LYS A 19 -8.46 38.70 -23.23
N PRO A 20 -8.89 38.90 -24.49
CA PRO A 20 -10.31 39.16 -24.79
C PRO A 20 -11.16 37.92 -25.04
N SER A 21 -10.58 36.74 -25.28
CA SER A 21 -11.34 35.56 -25.76
C SER A 21 -11.42 34.47 -24.70
N PRO A 22 -12.62 34.00 -24.32
CA PRO A 22 -12.75 32.85 -23.44
C PRO A 22 -12.36 31.55 -24.16
N HIS A 23 -11.65 30.69 -23.43
CA HIS A 23 -11.29 29.36 -23.87
C HIS A 23 -11.47 28.37 -22.72
N PHE A 24 -12.10 27.24 -23.00
CA PHE A 24 -12.44 26.23 -22.00
C PHE A 24 -11.73 24.93 -22.32
N VAL A 25 -11.05 24.35 -21.33
CA VAL A 25 -10.36 23.07 -21.49
C VAL A 25 -10.93 22.09 -20.48
N GLY A 26 -11.55 21.03 -20.99
CA GLY A 26 -12.09 19.94 -20.20
C GLY A 26 -11.05 18.84 -19.99
N ARG A 27 -11.04 18.23 -18.81
CA ARG A 27 -10.27 17.02 -18.49
C ARG A 27 -11.16 16.02 -17.77
N GLU A 28 -11.10 14.75 -18.15
CA GLU A 28 -11.72 13.66 -17.40
C GLU A 28 -10.62 12.83 -16.75
N ILE A 29 -10.77 12.55 -15.45
CA ILE A 29 -9.81 11.76 -14.69
C ILE A 29 -10.59 10.64 -14.00
N ILE A 30 -10.26 9.41 -14.36
CA ILE A 30 -10.84 8.21 -13.74
C ILE A 30 -9.81 7.64 -12.77
N ILE A 31 -10.12 7.68 -11.48
CA ILE A 31 -9.35 6.97 -10.46
C ILE A 31 -10.00 5.59 -10.21
N PRO A 32 -9.28 4.47 -10.39
CA PRO A 32 -9.80 3.14 -10.07
C PRO A 32 -10.07 2.97 -8.56
N ALA A 33 -10.98 2.06 -8.20
CA ALA A 33 -11.17 1.67 -6.79
C ALA A 33 -9.94 0.95 -6.27
N LYS A 34 -9.64 1.14 -4.98
CA LYS A 34 -8.54 0.53 -4.24
C LYS A 34 -9.03 0.13 -2.85
N ALA A 35 -8.46 -0.93 -2.28
CA ALA A 35 -8.63 -1.22 -0.86
C ALA A 35 -7.98 -0.12 -0.01
N ASN A 36 -8.74 0.42 0.97
CA ASN A 36 -8.40 1.38 2.03
C ASN A 36 -7.05 2.12 1.97
N GLY A 37 -7.09 3.46 2.05
CA GLY A 37 -5.92 4.30 2.33
C GLY A 37 -6.04 5.72 1.76
N ASP A 38 -5.24 6.63 2.31
CA ASP A 38 -5.09 8.00 1.80
C ASP A 38 -4.50 7.99 0.39
N ARG A 39 -5.05 8.85 -0.46
CA ARG A 39 -4.61 8.99 -1.85
C ARG A 39 -4.36 10.44 -2.17
N THR A 40 -3.26 10.66 -2.87
CA THR A 40 -2.95 11.92 -3.52
C THR A 40 -2.83 11.65 -5.03
N VAL A 41 -3.70 12.26 -5.82
CA VAL A 41 -3.62 12.20 -7.30
C VAL A 41 -3.14 13.54 -7.83
N LYS A 42 -2.16 13.49 -8.74
CA LYS A 42 -1.54 14.66 -9.33
C LYS A 42 -1.84 14.70 -10.81
N ASP A 43 -2.64 15.67 -11.22
CA ASP A 43 -2.89 15.97 -12.62
C ASP A 43 -2.06 17.19 -13.00
N THR A 44 -1.09 16.99 -13.89
CA THR A 44 -0.20 18.04 -14.37
C THR A 44 -0.44 18.31 -15.85
N PHE A 45 -0.40 19.58 -16.22
CA PHE A 45 -0.47 19.97 -17.62
C PHE A 45 0.20 21.30 -17.90
N THR A 46 0.48 21.56 -19.17
CA THR A 46 1.03 22.82 -19.66
C THR A 46 0.24 23.30 -20.88
N MET A 47 0.25 24.61 -21.11
CA MET A 47 -0.41 25.24 -22.25
C MET A 47 0.61 25.81 -23.22
N SER A 48 0.34 25.67 -24.52
CA SER A 48 1.21 26.14 -25.61
C SER A 48 1.37 27.66 -25.72
N HIS A 49 0.48 28.44 -25.12
CA HIS A 49 0.44 29.90 -25.27
C HIS A 49 0.23 30.61 -23.94
N ASP A 50 0.68 31.86 -23.87
CA ASP A 50 0.35 32.76 -22.77
C ASP A 50 -1.16 32.91 -22.64
N LEU A 51 -1.67 32.86 -21.42
CA LEU A 51 -3.10 32.91 -21.12
C LEU A 51 -3.36 33.61 -19.79
N GLU A 52 -4.63 33.85 -19.47
CA GLU A 52 -5.06 34.24 -18.13
C GLU A 52 -6.05 33.21 -17.58
N PHE A 53 -5.78 32.67 -16.40
CA PHE A 53 -6.61 31.65 -15.76
C PHE A 53 -7.49 32.27 -14.69
N TYR A 54 -8.81 32.08 -14.79
CA TYR A 54 -9.75 32.84 -13.96
C TYR A 54 -10.81 31.99 -13.23
N ALA A 55 -11.01 30.73 -13.61
CA ALA A 55 -11.88 29.83 -12.87
C ALA A 55 -11.59 28.35 -13.15
N VAL A 56 -11.97 27.50 -12.22
CA VAL A 56 -12.02 26.04 -12.39
C VAL A 56 -13.36 25.51 -11.92
N SER A 57 -13.99 24.67 -12.73
CA SER A 57 -15.21 23.97 -12.35
C SER A 57 -14.92 22.47 -12.22
N ILE A 58 -15.44 21.86 -11.15
CA ILE A 58 -15.09 20.48 -10.77
C ILE A 58 -16.38 19.71 -10.60
N ARG A 59 -16.50 18.56 -11.26
CA ARG A 59 -17.54 17.55 -10.98
C ARG A 59 -16.87 16.28 -10.48
N THR A 60 -17.36 15.72 -9.37
CA THR A 60 -16.92 14.43 -8.85
C THR A 60 -18.12 13.56 -8.47
N ASN A 61 -17.93 12.24 -8.53
CA ASN A 61 -18.86 11.26 -7.97
C ASN A 61 -18.68 11.04 -6.45
N SER A 62 -17.77 11.78 -5.79
CA SER A 62 -17.55 11.70 -4.34
C SER A 62 -18.43 12.66 -3.56
N ASN A 63 -18.97 12.17 -2.44
CA ASN A 63 -19.66 12.99 -1.45
C ASN A 63 -18.84 13.21 -0.17
N ASN A 64 -17.62 12.67 -0.07
CA ASN A 64 -16.84 12.73 1.18
C ASN A 64 -16.37 14.17 1.49
N VAL A 65 -16.57 14.62 2.72
CA VAL A 65 -16.23 15.98 3.18
C VAL A 65 -14.72 16.19 3.29
N GLU A 66 -13.96 15.12 3.51
CA GLU A 66 -12.50 15.17 3.67
C GLU A 66 -11.77 15.27 2.34
N ASP A 67 -12.47 15.06 1.22
CA ASP A 67 -11.89 15.20 -0.11
C ASP A 67 -11.66 16.67 -0.42
N TYR A 68 -10.46 17.00 -0.89
CA TYR A 68 -10.12 18.36 -1.29
C TYR A 68 -9.11 18.40 -2.43
N TRP A 69 -8.99 19.58 -3.03
CA TRP A 69 -8.06 19.83 -4.12
C TRP A 69 -7.15 21.02 -3.81
N ASN A 70 -5.92 20.92 -4.26
CA ASN A 70 -5.00 22.04 -4.34
C ASN A 70 -4.69 22.37 -5.80
N LEU A 71 -4.56 23.66 -6.09
CA LEU A 71 -4.25 24.17 -7.41
C LEU A 71 -2.96 24.99 -7.35
N MET A 72 -1.98 24.59 -8.14
CA MET A 72 -0.68 25.22 -8.24
C MET A 72 -0.37 25.61 -9.69
N ILE A 73 0.37 26.71 -9.85
CA ILE A 73 0.93 27.15 -11.14
C ILE A 73 2.40 27.47 -10.92
N ASP A 74 3.27 26.81 -11.68
CA ASP A 74 4.72 26.97 -11.60
C ASP A 74 5.24 26.84 -10.15
N GLY A 75 4.70 25.84 -9.41
CA GLY A 75 5.01 25.58 -8.01
C GLY A 75 4.35 26.51 -6.98
N ASN A 76 3.59 27.52 -7.41
CA ASN A 76 2.93 28.48 -6.52
C ASN A 76 1.45 28.13 -6.34
N PHE A 77 0.96 28.10 -5.10
CA PHE A 77 -0.46 27.86 -4.84
C PHE A 77 -1.33 29.04 -5.28
N VAL A 78 -2.32 28.73 -6.12
CA VAL A 78 -3.40 29.64 -6.50
C VAL A 78 -4.59 29.45 -5.57
N ALA A 79 -4.89 28.20 -5.23
CA ALA A 79 -5.95 27.84 -4.31
C ALA A 79 -5.60 26.55 -3.54
N LYS A 80 -6.10 26.44 -2.31
CA LYS A 80 -5.88 25.29 -1.42
C LYS A 80 -7.20 24.85 -0.83
N ASN A 81 -7.31 23.56 -0.52
CA ASN A 81 -8.47 22.97 0.15
C ASN A 81 -9.80 23.33 -0.55
N ILE A 82 -9.83 23.20 -1.87
CA ILE A 82 -11.05 23.38 -2.66
C ILE A 82 -11.93 22.14 -2.42
N HIS A 83 -13.19 22.33 -2.04
CA HIS A 83 -14.13 21.23 -1.76
C HIS A 83 -15.28 21.14 -2.77
N CYS A 84 -15.18 21.84 -3.91
CA CYS A 84 -16.19 21.84 -4.96
C CYS A 84 -16.36 20.42 -5.55
N LYS A 85 -17.60 19.97 -5.68
CA LYS A 85 -17.98 18.62 -6.12
C LYS A 85 -18.89 18.60 -7.34
N ASN A 86 -19.47 19.73 -7.70
CA ASN A 86 -20.34 19.85 -8.85
C ASN A 86 -20.03 21.12 -9.66
N TYR A 87 -20.38 21.12 -10.95
CA TYR A 87 -20.09 22.25 -11.84
C TYR A 87 -20.71 23.57 -11.36
N GLU A 88 -21.86 23.49 -10.70
CA GLU A 88 -22.56 24.64 -10.11
C GLU A 88 -21.76 25.33 -8.99
N GLU A 89 -20.80 24.61 -8.38
CA GLU A 89 -19.96 25.09 -7.29
C GLU A 89 -18.62 25.68 -7.77
N GLY A 90 -18.44 25.85 -9.09
CA GLY A 90 -17.17 26.26 -9.70
C GLY A 90 -16.48 27.42 -8.99
N LEU A 91 -15.16 27.32 -8.85
CA LEU A 91 -14.33 28.30 -8.17
C LEU A 91 -13.91 29.38 -9.15
N TYR A 92 -14.55 30.55 -9.05
CA TYR A 92 -14.13 31.77 -9.74
C TYR A 92 -13.12 32.52 -8.88
N PHE A 93 -11.95 32.79 -9.44
CA PHE A 93 -10.93 33.56 -8.73
C PHE A 93 -11.34 35.02 -8.66
N GLN A 94 -10.90 35.71 -7.61
CA GLN A 94 -11.12 37.16 -7.49
C GLN A 94 -10.43 37.95 -8.61
N VAL A 95 -9.42 37.34 -9.23
CA VAL A 95 -8.52 37.97 -10.18
C VAL A 95 -8.14 36.95 -11.26
N ALA A 96 -7.90 37.42 -12.49
CA ALA A 96 -7.38 36.56 -13.54
C ALA A 96 -5.86 36.43 -13.38
N HIS A 97 -5.35 35.20 -13.34
CA HIS A 97 -3.93 34.91 -13.14
C HIS A 97 -3.21 34.82 -14.49
N PRO A 98 -2.30 35.74 -14.83
CA PRO A 98 -1.50 35.62 -16.05
C PRO A 98 -0.54 34.43 -15.94
N VAL A 99 -0.52 33.59 -16.97
CA VAL A 99 0.34 32.41 -17.04
C VAL A 99 1.06 32.41 -18.38
N ALA A 100 2.38 32.32 -18.34
CA ALA A 100 3.19 32.20 -19.55
C ALA A 100 3.07 30.79 -20.16
N ALA A 101 3.29 30.68 -21.46
CA ALA A 101 3.35 29.42 -22.18
C ALA A 101 4.34 28.43 -21.52
N GLY A 102 3.98 27.15 -21.50
CA GLY A 102 4.82 26.07 -20.97
C GLY A 102 4.91 26.01 -19.45
N LYS A 103 4.25 26.91 -18.71
CA LYS A 103 4.17 26.83 -17.26
C LYS A 103 3.27 25.68 -16.82
N GLU A 104 3.72 24.95 -15.80
CA GLU A 104 3.02 23.80 -15.25
C GLU A 104 1.83 24.26 -14.42
N PHE A 105 0.68 23.67 -14.71
CA PHE A 105 -0.47 23.60 -13.82
C PHE A 105 -0.40 22.26 -13.11
N LEU A 106 -0.58 22.27 -11.79
CA LEU A 106 -0.70 21.06 -10.98
C LEU A 106 -2.01 21.14 -10.21
N PHE A 107 -2.85 20.14 -10.43
CA PHE A 107 -4.05 19.89 -9.68
C PHE A 107 -3.86 18.64 -8.82
N GLU A 108 -3.85 18.84 -7.51
CA GLU A 108 -3.56 17.78 -6.55
C GLU A 108 -4.81 17.46 -5.74
N TYR A 109 -5.37 16.27 -5.98
CA TYR A 109 -6.53 15.74 -5.28
C TYR A 109 -6.11 14.93 -4.06
N HIS A 110 -6.80 15.12 -2.95
CA HIS A 110 -6.63 14.32 -1.74
C HIS A 110 -7.96 13.64 -1.37
N THR A 111 -7.90 12.34 -1.08
CA THR A 111 -9.02 11.56 -0.53
C THR A 111 -8.49 10.57 0.50
N PRO A 112 -9.11 10.43 1.68
CA PRO A 112 -8.76 9.38 2.65
C PRO A 112 -9.35 8.01 2.29
N GLN A 113 -10.14 7.94 1.22
CA GLN A 113 -10.87 6.74 0.81
C GLN A 113 -10.33 6.14 -0.49
N GLY A 114 -10.39 4.80 -0.56
CA GLY A 114 -9.93 4.02 -1.70
C GLY A 114 -10.94 3.86 -2.85
N ASP A 115 -12.21 4.20 -2.63
CA ASP A 115 -13.28 4.05 -3.62
C ASP A 115 -12.97 4.64 -5.01
N ARG A 116 -13.58 4.06 -6.05
CA ARG A 116 -13.47 4.58 -7.43
C ARG A 116 -13.95 6.02 -7.50
N ARG A 117 -13.20 6.86 -8.19
CA ARG A 117 -13.57 8.25 -8.47
C ARG A 117 -13.63 8.53 -9.96
N ASN A 118 -14.58 9.36 -10.37
CA ASN A 118 -14.56 10.01 -11.67
C ASN A 118 -14.63 11.51 -11.45
N PHE A 119 -13.73 12.23 -12.10
CA PHE A 119 -13.68 13.68 -12.08
C PHE A 119 -13.79 14.23 -13.47
N GLU A 120 -14.50 15.34 -13.55
CA GLU A 120 -14.47 16.17 -14.73
C GLU A 120 -14.11 17.58 -14.30
N LEU A 121 -13.00 18.06 -14.86
CA LEU A 121 -12.45 19.38 -14.61
C LEU A 121 -12.70 20.23 -15.84
N MET A 122 -13.14 21.46 -15.62
CA MET A 122 -13.22 22.48 -16.66
C MET A 122 -12.36 23.66 -16.23
N PHE A 123 -11.32 23.94 -17.00
CA PHE A 123 -10.44 25.09 -16.79
C PHE A 123 -10.87 26.24 -17.68
N HIS A 124 -11.02 27.42 -17.07
CA HIS A 124 -11.55 28.60 -17.73
C HIS A 124 -10.40 29.60 -17.93
N PHE A 125 -10.04 29.81 -19.19
CA PHE A 125 -8.94 30.68 -19.60
C PHE A 125 -9.42 31.84 -20.45
N LEU A 126 -8.61 32.88 -20.50
CA LEU A 126 -8.68 33.94 -21.50
C LEU A 126 -7.43 33.90 -22.37
N THR A 127 -7.62 34.03 -23.68
CA THR A 127 -6.58 33.99 -24.72
C THR A 127 -6.72 35.18 -25.68
N GLU A 128 -5.71 35.36 -26.53
CA GLU A 128 -5.85 36.25 -27.69
C GLU A 128 -6.88 35.68 -28.69
N HIS A 129 -7.44 36.54 -29.53
CA HIS A 129 -8.33 36.09 -30.60
C HIS A 129 -7.63 35.06 -31.50
N ASN A 130 -8.36 34.02 -31.88
CA ASN A 130 -7.90 32.95 -32.77
C ASN A 130 -6.70 32.12 -32.24
N VAL A 131 -6.45 32.13 -30.92
CA VAL A 131 -5.52 31.18 -30.30
C VAL A 131 -6.26 29.91 -29.94
N ASP A 132 -5.82 28.80 -30.53
CA ASP A 132 -6.20 27.45 -30.14
C ASP A 132 -5.15 26.90 -29.17
N LEU A 133 -5.56 26.65 -27.92
CA LEU A 133 -4.66 26.09 -26.91
C LEU A 133 -4.39 24.62 -27.22
N VAL A 134 -3.13 24.30 -27.47
CA VAL A 134 -2.63 22.92 -27.40
C VAL A 134 -2.20 22.61 -25.97
N LEU A 135 -2.70 21.48 -25.46
CA LEU A 135 -2.48 20.95 -24.12
C LEU A 135 -1.46 19.81 -24.16
N THR A 136 -0.48 19.84 -23.26
CA THR A 136 0.36 18.68 -22.96
C THR A 136 0.12 18.29 -21.52
N GLU A 137 -0.12 17.01 -21.27
CA GLU A 137 -0.65 16.53 -20.00
C GLU A 137 0.07 15.30 -19.48
N THR A 138 -0.01 15.09 -18.16
CA THR A 138 0.36 13.87 -17.48
C THR A 138 -0.49 13.74 -16.23
N THR A 139 -1.07 12.58 -16.00
CA THR A 139 -1.80 12.30 -14.77
C THR A 139 -1.06 11.20 -14.02
N ASP A 140 -0.50 11.55 -12.87
CA ASP A 140 0.06 10.61 -11.91
C ASP A 140 -1.05 10.25 -10.91
N LEU A 141 -1.59 9.04 -11.04
CA LEU A 141 -2.58 8.48 -10.11
C LEU A 141 -1.97 8.12 -8.74
N GLY A 142 -0.69 8.43 -8.54
CA GLY A 142 0.15 7.98 -7.44
C GLY A 142 0.87 6.67 -7.80
N ASN A 143 2.04 6.45 -7.22
CA ASN A 143 2.76 5.18 -7.30
C ASN A 143 2.06 4.10 -6.46
N TYR A 144 1.00 3.50 -6.98
CA TYR A 144 0.39 2.32 -6.38
C TYR A 144 -0.02 1.34 -7.49
N PRO A 145 0.56 0.14 -7.52
CA PRO A 145 0.02 -0.89 -8.39
C PRO A 145 -1.30 -1.38 -7.80
N ASP A 146 -2.34 -1.39 -8.65
CA ASP A 146 -3.62 -1.99 -8.30
C ASP A 146 -3.40 -3.50 -8.10
N PRO A 147 -3.85 -4.11 -6.99
CA PRO A 147 -3.91 -5.56 -6.93
C PRO A 147 -4.84 -6.04 -8.06
N SER A 148 -4.28 -6.83 -8.97
CA SER A 148 -5.01 -7.54 -10.02
C SER A 148 -6.12 -8.41 -9.44
N GLU A 149 -7.16 -8.71 -10.24
CA GLU A 149 -8.21 -9.67 -9.88
C GLU A 149 -7.59 -10.96 -9.28
N GLU A 150 -8.14 -11.41 -8.15
CA GLU A 150 -7.69 -12.63 -7.47
C GLU A 150 -7.69 -13.79 -8.48
N PRO A 151 -6.56 -14.47 -8.69
CA PRO A 151 -6.57 -15.74 -9.40
C PRO A 151 -7.48 -16.70 -8.66
N VAL A 152 -8.18 -17.56 -9.41
CA VAL A 152 -8.99 -18.63 -8.81
C VAL A 152 -8.07 -19.48 -7.94
N ASP A 153 -8.33 -19.51 -6.64
CA ASP A 153 -7.65 -20.41 -5.71
C ASP A 153 -8.17 -21.82 -5.97
N ASP A 154 -7.45 -22.58 -6.79
CA ASP A 154 -7.84 -23.93 -7.23
C ASP A 154 -7.80 -24.96 -6.08
N GLN A 155 -7.39 -24.57 -4.86
CA GLN A 155 -7.27 -25.47 -3.73
C GLN A 155 -8.21 -25.10 -2.58
N GLN A 156 -9.28 -25.87 -2.45
CA GLN A 156 -10.20 -25.74 -1.31
C GLN A 156 -9.50 -26.11 0.01
N PRO A 157 -9.71 -25.34 1.09
CA PRO A 157 -9.29 -25.71 2.43
C PRO A 157 -9.88 -27.08 2.86
N PRO A 158 -9.22 -27.82 3.75
CA PRO A 158 -9.83 -28.99 4.41
C PRO A 158 -11.15 -28.61 5.09
N ASP A 159 -12.13 -29.53 5.07
CA ASP A 159 -13.39 -29.33 5.77
C ASP A 159 -13.16 -29.05 7.26
N THR A 160 -13.76 -27.97 7.75
CA THR A 160 -13.74 -27.63 9.18
C THR A 160 -14.91 -28.32 9.91
N PRO A 161 -14.81 -28.60 11.22
CA PRO A 161 -15.92 -29.16 12.01
C PRO A 161 -17.18 -28.29 11.91
N GLU A 162 -18.37 -28.90 11.99
CA GLU A 162 -19.68 -28.20 11.88
C GLU A 162 -19.82 -27.01 12.85
N ASP A 163 -19.17 -27.07 14.02
CA ASP A 163 -19.19 -26.02 15.04
C ASP A 163 -18.22 -24.85 14.79
N GLY A 164 -17.38 -24.93 13.75
CA GLY A 164 -16.36 -23.95 13.39
C GLY A 164 -15.21 -23.81 14.39
N ILE A 165 -14.25 -22.92 14.09
CA ILE A 165 -13.12 -22.62 14.98
C ILE A 165 -13.61 -21.72 16.13
N GLN A 166 -13.52 -22.19 17.37
CA GLN A 166 -13.86 -21.44 18.58
C GLN A 166 -12.66 -20.63 19.08
N LEU A 167 -12.86 -19.32 19.24
CA LEU A 167 -11.89 -18.37 19.80
C LEU A 167 -12.34 -17.89 21.19
N PRO A 168 -11.42 -17.53 22.10
CA PRO A 168 -9.96 -17.64 21.96
C PRO A 168 -9.48 -19.08 22.15
N ILE A 169 -8.41 -19.43 21.44
CA ILE A 169 -7.72 -20.71 21.58
C ILE A 169 -6.86 -20.70 22.85
N THR A 170 -7.15 -21.61 23.78
CA THR A 170 -6.23 -21.91 24.88
C THR A 170 -5.27 -23.00 24.44
N TRP A 171 -4.07 -22.62 24.00
CA TRP A 171 -3.05 -23.57 23.56
C TRP A 171 -2.25 -24.17 24.72
N LYS A 172 -1.91 -25.45 24.59
CA LYS A 172 -0.97 -26.17 25.47
C LYS A 172 -0.09 -27.08 24.60
N PRO A 173 1.16 -27.33 24.99
CA PRO A 173 2.03 -28.26 24.26
C PRO A 173 1.39 -29.65 24.14
N PHE A 174 1.43 -30.20 22.93
CA PHE A 174 1.04 -31.56 22.63
C PHE A 174 2.10 -32.55 23.12
N ILE A 175 1.63 -33.74 23.47
CA ILE A 175 2.47 -34.90 23.86
C ILE A 175 2.72 -35.86 22.70
N SER A 176 2.03 -35.68 21.57
CA SER A 176 2.20 -36.50 20.36
C SER A 176 1.97 -35.67 19.09
N VAL A 177 2.68 -36.03 18.02
CA VAL A 177 2.51 -35.41 16.70
C VAL A 177 1.13 -35.71 16.11
N VAL A 178 0.57 -36.88 16.44
CA VAL A 178 -0.77 -37.28 15.98
C VAL A 178 -1.85 -36.35 16.53
N ASP A 179 -1.75 -35.97 17.80
CA ASP A 179 -2.73 -35.06 18.41
C ASP A 179 -2.59 -33.64 17.85
N ALA A 180 -1.36 -33.16 17.65
CA ALA A 180 -1.11 -31.88 16.99
C ALA A 180 -1.68 -31.86 15.56
N TYR A 181 -1.50 -32.94 14.80
CA TYR A 181 -2.02 -33.09 13.45
C TYR A 181 -3.56 -33.04 13.40
N LYS A 182 -4.22 -33.79 14.27
CA LYS A 182 -5.69 -33.76 14.38
C LYS A 182 -6.18 -32.35 14.73
N TRP A 183 -5.48 -31.67 15.63
CA TRP A 183 -5.82 -30.31 16.01
C TRP A 183 -5.70 -29.33 14.83
N THR A 184 -4.62 -29.37 14.05
CA THR A 184 -4.48 -28.50 12.86
C THR A 184 -5.50 -28.83 11.77
N GLN A 185 -5.83 -30.11 11.57
CA GLN A 185 -6.89 -30.51 10.63
C GLN A 185 -8.24 -29.90 11.03
N ASN A 186 -8.58 -29.91 12.32
CA ASN A 186 -9.81 -29.29 12.81
C ASN A 186 -9.84 -27.76 12.63
N LEU A 187 -8.69 -27.12 12.38
CA LEU A 187 -8.61 -25.70 12.01
C LEU A 187 -8.68 -25.46 10.50
N GLY A 188 -8.77 -26.51 9.67
CA GLY A 188 -8.65 -26.35 8.22
C GLY A 188 -7.21 -26.08 7.75
N VAL A 189 -6.20 -26.45 8.55
CA VAL A 189 -4.78 -26.26 8.18
C VAL A 189 -4.13 -27.61 7.92
N SER A 190 -3.53 -27.77 6.73
CA SER A 190 -2.81 -28.99 6.37
C SER A 190 -1.36 -28.89 6.82
N VAL A 191 -0.94 -29.74 7.76
CA VAL A 191 0.44 -29.69 8.29
C VAL A 191 1.14 -31.04 8.20
N ASN A 192 2.39 -31.04 7.73
CA ASN A 192 3.31 -32.17 7.83
C ASN A 192 4.44 -31.84 8.83
N PHE A 193 4.38 -32.41 10.02
CA PHE A 193 5.38 -32.19 11.08
C PHE A 193 6.65 -33.04 10.96
N ALA A 194 6.76 -33.89 9.93
CA ALA A 194 7.88 -34.82 9.76
C ALA A 194 8.19 -35.68 11.01
N ASN A 195 7.14 -36.07 11.75
CA ASN A 195 7.22 -36.82 13.01
C ASN A 195 8.07 -36.15 14.12
N LYS A 196 8.18 -34.81 14.09
CA LYS A 196 8.91 -34.01 15.09
C LYS A 196 7.96 -33.30 16.06
N LEU A 197 8.01 -33.67 17.34
CA LEU A 197 7.11 -33.12 18.37
C LEU A 197 7.43 -31.66 18.72
N ASP A 198 8.71 -31.30 18.76
CA ASP A 198 9.18 -29.94 18.96
C ASP A 198 8.71 -29.00 17.84
N ALA A 199 8.83 -29.43 16.57
CA ALA A 199 8.29 -28.71 15.42
C ALA A 199 6.76 -28.60 15.46
N ALA A 200 6.08 -29.68 15.88
CA ALA A 200 4.63 -29.67 16.04
C ALA A 200 4.15 -28.65 17.08
N ASN A 201 4.81 -28.60 18.24
CA ASN A 201 4.51 -27.61 19.27
C ASN A 201 4.84 -26.19 18.80
N TYR A 202 5.96 -26.00 18.11
CA TYR A 202 6.35 -24.71 17.55
C TYR A 202 5.30 -24.13 16.59
N VAL A 203 4.86 -24.93 15.61
CA VAL A 203 3.87 -24.50 14.61
C VAL A 203 2.48 -24.29 15.24
N THR A 204 2.03 -25.22 16.09
CA THR A 204 0.70 -25.10 16.70
C THR A 204 0.59 -23.93 17.69
N GLU A 205 1.68 -23.59 18.38
CA GLU A 205 1.76 -22.39 19.22
C GLU A 205 1.62 -21.12 18.39
N ALA A 206 2.32 -21.04 17.24
CA ALA A 206 2.21 -19.91 16.32
C ALA A 206 0.81 -19.75 15.72
N LEU A 207 0.17 -20.85 15.31
CA LEU A 207 -1.21 -20.83 14.82
C LEU A 207 -2.18 -20.34 15.90
N ALA A 208 -2.02 -20.80 17.14
CA ALA A 208 -2.84 -20.34 18.25
C ALA A 208 -2.62 -18.86 18.57
N LEU A 209 -1.38 -18.38 18.50
CA LEU A 209 -1.08 -16.95 18.65
C LEU A 209 -1.81 -16.15 17.58
N LEU A 210 -1.62 -16.48 16.30
CA LEU A 210 -2.25 -15.78 15.18
C LEU A 210 -3.79 -15.78 15.26
N LEU A 211 -4.40 -16.92 15.60
CA LEU A 211 -5.85 -17.02 15.75
C LEU A 211 -6.40 -16.18 16.92
N ASN A 212 -5.56 -15.85 17.91
CA ASN A 212 -5.96 -15.04 19.06
C ASN A 212 -5.62 -13.56 18.92
N THR A 213 -4.63 -13.20 18.09
CA THR A 213 -4.12 -11.82 18.00
C THR A 213 -4.35 -11.17 16.64
N CYS A 214 -4.70 -11.95 15.62
CA CYS A 214 -4.95 -11.46 14.28
C CYS A 214 -6.39 -11.73 13.85
N ASP A 215 -7.30 -10.82 14.22
CA ASP A 215 -8.68 -10.87 13.75
C ASP A 215 -8.72 -10.88 12.21
N GLY A 216 -9.43 -11.82 11.59
CA GLY A 216 -9.38 -12.05 10.14
C GLY A 216 -8.53 -13.28 9.75
N PHE A 217 -7.57 -13.70 10.57
CA PHE A 217 -6.71 -14.85 10.23
C PHE A 217 -7.51 -16.15 10.11
N LYS A 218 -8.54 -16.31 10.96
CA LYS A 218 -9.49 -17.43 10.89
C LYS A 218 -10.17 -17.46 9.52
N GLU A 219 -10.70 -16.33 9.07
CA GLU A 219 -11.38 -16.18 7.79
C GLU A 219 -10.43 -16.50 6.63
N MET A 220 -9.17 -16.06 6.72
CA MET A 220 -8.15 -16.35 5.71
C MET A 220 -7.90 -17.85 5.57
N ILE A 221 -7.67 -18.60 6.65
CA ILE A 221 -7.42 -20.05 6.58
C ILE A 221 -8.69 -20.86 6.23
N GLN A 222 -9.87 -20.27 6.39
CA GLN A 222 -11.14 -20.85 5.95
C GLN A 222 -11.48 -20.52 4.48
N LYS A 223 -10.92 -19.44 3.93
CA LYS A 223 -11.07 -19.05 2.51
C LYS A 223 -9.99 -19.69 1.63
N HIS A 224 -8.76 -19.72 2.13
CA HIS A 224 -7.56 -20.13 1.40
C HIS A 224 -6.87 -21.28 2.11
N LYS A 225 -6.43 -22.28 1.36
CA LYS A 225 -5.77 -23.44 1.94
C LYS A 225 -4.35 -23.09 2.43
N LEU A 226 -4.17 -23.10 3.75
CA LEU A 226 -2.84 -23.02 4.35
C LEU A 226 -2.21 -24.42 4.47
N THR A 227 -1.06 -24.61 3.82
CA THR A 227 -0.24 -25.82 3.95
C THR A 227 1.11 -25.50 4.59
N ILE A 228 1.45 -26.17 5.70
CA ILE A 228 2.73 -25.98 6.41
C ILE A 228 3.53 -27.30 6.39
N ASN A 229 4.77 -27.26 5.93
CA ASN A 229 5.63 -28.43 5.86
C ASN A 229 6.93 -28.24 6.64
N ILE A 230 7.27 -29.26 7.44
CA ILE A 230 8.60 -29.41 8.05
C ILE A 230 9.47 -30.26 7.11
N GLU A 231 10.26 -29.60 6.26
CA GLU A 231 11.05 -30.27 5.22
C GLU A 231 12.40 -29.57 4.99
N ASN A 232 13.12 -29.87 3.90
CA ASN A 232 14.42 -29.25 3.68
C ASN A 232 14.25 -27.76 3.34
N GLY A 233 14.84 -26.88 4.16
CA GLY A 233 14.80 -25.43 3.93
C GLY A 233 15.78 -24.90 2.87
N ASN A 234 16.54 -25.77 2.20
CA ASN A 234 17.50 -25.40 1.15
C ASN A 234 18.51 -24.30 1.55
N GLY A 235 18.92 -24.30 2.82
CA GLY A 235 19.84 -23.31 3.40
C GLY A 235 19.16 -22.15 4.14
N ALA A 236 17.83 -22.04 4.06
CA ALA A 236 17.03 -21.10 4.84
C ALA A 236 16.40 -21.77 6.08
N ASN A 237 16.01 -20.95 7.06
CA ASN A 237 15.26 -21.41 8.25
C ASN A 237 13.78 -21.68 7.92
N GLY A 238 13.24 -20.99 6.92
CA GLY A 238 11.92 -21.16 6.35
C GLY A 238 11.86 -20.49 4.98
N TYR A 239 10.80 -20.77 4.24
CA TYR A 239 10.43 -20.03 3.03
C TYR A 239 8.93 -20.24 2.71
N PHE A 240 8.36 -19.32 1.95
CA PHE A 240 7.07 -19.48 1.29
C PHE A 240 7.25 -19.81 -0.20
N ASP A 241 6.55 -20.83 -0.69
CA ASP A 241 6.49 -21.17 -2.12
C ASP A 241 5.18 -20.66 -2.74
N PRO A 242 5.22 -19.53 -3.48
CA PRO A 242 4.02 -18.95 -4.08
C PRO A 242 3.45 -19.80 -5.23
N ALA A 243 4.21 -20.73 -5.79
CA ALA A 243 3.72 -21.61 -6.86
C ALA A 243 2.84 -22.74 -6.31
N SER A 244 3.12 -23.19 -5.09
CA SER A 244 2.35 -24.26 -4.45
C SER A 244 1.51 -23.82 -3.23
N GLY A 245 1.62 -22.56 -2.82
CA GLY A 245 0.92 -21.99 -1.66
C GLY A 245 1.42 -22.55 -0.33
N LYS A 246 2.62 -23.13 -0.29
CA LYS A 246 3.14 -23.84 0.89
C LYS A 246 4.07 -22.95 1.70
N VAL A 247 3.87 -22.98 3.01
CA VAL A 247 4.83 -22.49 3.99
C VAL A 247 5.75 -23.63 4.39
N VAL A 248 7.05 -23.43 4.32
CA VAL A 248 8.06 -24.41 4.70
C VAL A 248 8.88 -23.89 5.85
N ILE A 249 9.03 -24.71 6.90
CA ILE A 249 10.02 -24.49 7.95
C ILE A 249 11.04 -25.60 7.89
N SER A 250 12.31 -25.24 8.00
CA SER A 250 13.40 -26.20 7.86
C SER A 250 13.34 -27.25 8.95
N LYS A 251 13.38 -28.53 8.55
CA LYS A 251 13.52 -29.67 9.45
C LYS A 251 14.81 -29.62 10.26
N THR A 252 15.81 -28.83 9.85
CA THR A 252 17.07 -28.64 10.57
C THR A 252 17.08 -27.38 11.43
N TYR A 253 15.99 -26.60 11.45
CA TYR A 253 15.83 -25.50 12.39
C TYR A 253 15.84 -26.05 13.82
N ASP A 254 16.54 -25.37 14.73
CA ASP A 254 16.64 -25.79 16.12
C ASP A 254 15.45 -25.23 16.92
N TYR A 255 14.32 -25.94 16.85
CA TYR A 255 13.07 -25.58 17.53
C TYR A 255 13.23 -25.46 19.04
N THR A 256 14.15 -26.21 19.65
CA THR A 256 14.39 -26.19 21.09
C THR A 256 15.08 -24.89 21.52
N ASN A 257 15.95 -24.35 20.67
CA ASN A 257 16.66 -23.08 20.91
C ASN A 257 16.10 -21.91 20.09
N ALA A 258 14.88 -22.01 19.57
CA ALA A 258 14.26 -20.98 18.72
C ALA A 258 14.25 -19.58 19.38
N ALA A 259 14.00 -19.51 20.69
CA ALA A 259 14.04 -18.25 21.44
C ALA A 259 15.43 -17.61 21.45
N THR A 260 16.48 -18.41 21.66
CA THR A 260 17.88 -17.94 21.66
C THR A 260 18.29 -17.45 20.27
N ILE A 261 17.92 -18.21 19.23
CA ILE A 261 18.17 -17.85 17.83
C ILE A 261 17.47 -16.52 17.50
N ALA A 262 16.18 -16.42 17.85
CA ALA A 262 15.39 -15.23 17.59
C ALA A 262 15.95 -13.99 18.28
N GLN A 263 16.27 -14.09 19.57
CA GLN A 263 16.88 -13.00 20.32
C GLN A 263 18.22 -12.57 19.72
N MET A 264 19.07 -13.51 19.31
CA MET A 264 20.37 -13.20 18.71
C MET A 264 20.21 -12.39 17.42
N GLU A 265 19.38 -12.85 16.49
CA GLU A 265 19.17 -12.18 15.20
C GLU A 265 18.44 -10.84 15.34
N TYR A 266 17.56 -10.70 16.34
CA TYR A 266 16.97 -9.40 16.68
C TYR A 266 18.04 -8.43 17.23
N SER A 267 18.90 -8.91 18.13
CA SER A 267 19.92 -8.06 18.77
C SER A 267 20.99 -7.56 17.81
N THR A 268 21.22 -8.25 16.69
CA THR A 268 22.11 -7.80 15.61
C THR A 268 21.40 -6.92 14.58
N GLY A 269 20.11 -6.61 14.79
CA GLY A 269 19.27 -5.90 13.84
C GLY A 269 18.99 -6.69 12.56
N GLN A 270 19.30 -7.99 12.53
CA GLN A 270 19.11 -8.82 11.35
C GLN A 270 17.63 -9.08 11.10
N LYS A 271 16.84 -9.28 12.16
CA LYS A 271 15.42 -9.67 12.09
C LYS A 271 14.56 -8.77 12.98
N SER A 272 13.29 -8.66 12.65
CA SER A 272 12.38 -7.63 13.21
C SER A 272 11.78 -7.94 14.59
N SER A 273 11.91 -9.18 15.06
CA SER A 273 11.30 -9.62 16.33
C SER A 273 12.23 -10.55 17.11
N PRO A 274 12.26 -10.47 18.46
CA PRO A 274 12.95 -11.44 19.31
C PRO A 274 12.11 -12.67 19.65
N ASP A 275 10.84 -12.75 19.21
CA ASP A 275 9.94 -13.84 19.58
C ASP A 275 10.40 -15.17 18.95
N LYS A 276 10.35 -16.26 19.73
CA LYS A 276 10.74 -17.60 19.26
C LYS A 276 9.97 -18.02 18.01
N LEU A 277 8.69 -17.64 17.90
CA LEU A 277 7.77 -18.04 16.83
C LEU A 277 7.96 -17.21 15.54
N ARG A 278 8.87 -16.23 15.55
CA ARG A 278 9.02 -15.26 14.45
C ARG A 278 9.24 -15.89 13.08
N THR A 279 9.94 -17.03 13.00
CA THR A 279 10.26 -17.64 11.71
C THR A 279 8.99 -18.16 11.03
N ILE A 280 8.16 -18.93 11.74
CA ILE A 280 6.90 -19.40 11.17
C ILE A 280 5.90 -18.26 10.95
N ILE A 281 5.86 -17.26 11.85
CA ILE A 281 5.00 -16.09 11.67
C ILE A 281 5.41 -15.30 10.42
N HIS A 282 6.70 -15.16 10.17
CA HIS A 282 7.24 -14.50 8.97
C HIS A 282 6.83 -15.24 7.69
N GLU A 283 6.98 -16.57 7.64
CA GLU A 283 6.56 -17.32 6.45
C GLU A 283 5.04 -17.32 6.25
N ILE A 284 4.26 -17.36 7.33
CA ILE A 284 2.80 -17.15 7.24
C ILE A 284 2.48 -15.71 6.80
N GLY A 285 3.32 -14.73 7.17
CA GLY A 285 3.23 -13.35 6.70
C GLY A 285 3.36 -13.25 5.17
N HIS A 286 4.27 -14.02 4.56
CA HIS A 286 4.37 -14.14 3.09
C HIS A 286 3.09 -14.73 2.49
N TRP A 287 2.56 -15.81 3.08
CA TRP A 287 1.31 -16.44 2.63
C TRP A 287 0.12 -15.47 2.72
N LEU A 288 -0.01 -14.74 3.84
CA LEU A 288 -1.03 -13.72 4.03
C LEU A 288 -0.89 -12.59 3.02
N HIS A 289 0.34 -12.12 2.78
CA HIS A 289 0.61 -11.09 1.78
C HIS A 289 0.15 -11.54 0.40
N TYR A 290 0.57 -12.73 -0.05
CA TYR A 290 0.19 -13.32 -1.33
C TYR A 290 -1.32 -13.37 -1.54
N HIS A 291 -2.07 -13.86 -0.54
CA HIS A 291 -3.52 -13.97 -0.65
C HIS A 291 -4.24 -12.62 -0.50
N ASN A 292 -3.65 -11.66 0.22
CA ASN A 292 -4.24 -10.32 0.40
C ASN A 292 -4.15 -9.46 -0.87
N ILE A 293 -3.05 -9.57 -1.63
CA ILE A 293 -2.82 -8.75 -2.84
C ILE A 293 -3.06 -9.51 -4.15
N GLY A 294 -3.21 -10.83 -4.09
CA GLY A 294 -3.31 -11.71 -5.25
C GLY A 294 -1.96 -12.05 -5.88
N SER A 295 -1.90 -13.20 -6.55
CA SER A 295 -0.62 -13.77 -7.04
C SER A 295 0.09 -12.89 -8.05
N GLN A 296 -0.64 -12.27 -8.98
CA GLN A 296 -0.04 -11.42 -10.02
C GLN A 296 0.63 -10.19 -9.39
N GLN A 297 0.01 -9.52 -8.43
CA GLN A 297 0.62 -8.40 -7.71
C GLN A 297 1.84 -8.86 -6.89
N PHE A 298 1.74 -10.01 -6.23
CA PHE A 298 2.86 -10.58 -5.48
C PHE A 298 4.07 -10.81 -6.39
N PHE A 299 3.87 -11.43 -7.56
CA PHE A 299 4.96 -11.66 -8.53
C PHE A 299 5.48 -10.36 -9.16
N GLN A 300 4.65 -9.35 -9.36
CA GLN A 300 5.11 -8.02 -9.78
C GLN A 300 6.05 -7.40 -8.74
N TYR A 301 5.70 -7.50 -7.45
CA TYR A 301 6.58 -7.05 -6.37
C TYR A 301 7.85 -7.88 -6.28
N SER A 302 7.78 -9.19 -6.44
CA SER A 302 8.97 -10.05 -6.47
C SER A 302 9.94 -9.68 -7.60
N ALA A 303 9.44 -9.13 -8.71
CA ALA A 303 10.26 -8.72 -9.85
C ALA A 303 10.96 -7.36 -9.68
N LEU A 304 10.60 -6.58 -8.65
CA LEU A 304 11.22 -5.27 -8.37
C LEU A 304 12.68 -5.40 -7.89
N ASP A 305 13.02 -6.55 -7.31
CA ASP A 305 14.35 -6.87 -6.82
C ASP A 305 14.78 -8.22 -7.43
N PRO A 306 15.16 -8.24 -8.72
CA PRO A 306 15.29 -9.45 -9.53
C PRO A 306 16.52 -10.29 -9.20
N ASP A 307 17.44 -9.81 -8.36
CA ASP A 307 18.55 -10.61 -7.84
C ASP A 307 18.30 -11.12 -6.40
N ASN A 308 17.10 -10.88 -5.85
CA ASN A 308 16.55 -11.26 -4.53
C ASN A 308 17.39 -10.80 -3.32
N TYR A 309 18.68 -10.53 -3.50
CA TYR A 309 19.67 -10.29 -2.45
C TYR A 309 20.85 -9.44 -2.94
N GLY A 310 20.72 -8.75 -4.08
CA GLY A 310 21.84 -8.08 -4.72
C GLY A 310 21.73 -6.56 -4.73
N VAL A 311 22.21 -5.96 -5.82
CA VAL A 311 22.40 -4.51 -5.96
C VAL A 311 21.21 -3.83 -6.66
N LYS A 312 20.27 -4.61 -7.18
CA LYS A 312 19.12 -4.12 -7.91
C LYS A 312 17.89 -4.15 -7.01
N THR A 313 17.59 -3.01 -6.41
CA THR A 313 16.37 -2.80 -5.64
C THR A 313 15.75 -1.46 -6.03
N ILE A 314 14.45 -1.31 -5.81
CA ILE A 314 13.76 -0.02 -5.94
C ILE A 314 14.09 0.95 -4.79
N LEU A 315 14.71 0.45 -3.73
CA LEU A 315 15.11 1.26 -2.58
C LEU A 315 16.34 2.10 -2.90
N SER A 316 16.28 3.40 -2.59
CA SER A 316 17.47 4.22 -2.44
C SER A 316 18.25 3.85 -1.17
N ASN A 317 19.55 4.18 -1.13
CA ASN A 317 20.37 3.96 0.07
C ASN A 317 19.75 4.57 1.34
N ALA A 318 19.13 5.74 1.23
CA ALA A 318 18.47 6.41 2.34
C ALA A 318 17.26 5.60 2.85
N GLN A 319 16.45 5.03 1.95
CA GLN A 319 15.32 4.18 2.31
C GLN A 319 15.80 2.86 2.93
N SER A 320 16.81 2.21 2.35
CA SER A 320 17.38 0.98 2.91
C SER A 320 17.94 1.21 4.32
N SER A 321 18.69 2.29 4.52
CA SER A 321 19.18 2.66 5.87
C SER A 321 18.03 2.97 6.84
N TYR A 322 16.96 3.61 6.36
CA TYR A 322 15.80 3.89 7.20
C TYR A 322 15.10 2.61 7.65
N ILE A 323 14.82 1.67 6.73
CA ILE A 323 14.20 0.38 7.05
C ILE A 323 15.09 -0.43 8.00
N ALA A 324 16.40 -0.51 7.72
CA ALA A 324 17.34 -1.22 8.56
C ALA A 324 17.36 -0.72 10.02
N ASN A 325 17.28 0.61 10.20
CA ASN A 325 17.34 1.24 11.52
C ASN A 325 16.01 1.21 12.28
N ASN A 326 14.87 1.15 11.59
CA ASN A 326 13.53 1.25 12.21
C ASN A 326 12.74 -0.07 12.18
N LEU A 327 13.24 -1.11 11.50
CA LEU A 327 12.64 -2.44 11.46
C LEU A 327 13.72 -3.53 11.57
N CYS A 328 14.43 -3.84 10.49
CA CYS A 328 15.57 -4.76 10.47
C CYS A 328 16.30 -4.75 9.12
N ASN A 329 17.53 -5.23 9.09
CA ASN A 329 18.33 -5.38 7.87
C ASN A 329 17.69 -6.35 6.86
N TYR A 330 17.08 -7.44 7.33
CA TYR A 330 16.52 -8.44 6.41
C TYR A 330 15.33 -7.92 5.62
N ALA A 331 14.52 -7.01 6.18
CA ALA A 331 13.42 -6.35 5.49
C ALA A 331 13.86 -5.50 4.28
N THR A 332 15.15 -5.18 4.16
CA THR A 332 15.70 -4.47 2.99
C THR A 332 16.01 -5.40 1.81
N LYS A 333 16.04 -6.71 2.04
CA LYS A 333 16.36 -7.71 1.03
C LYS A 333 15.10 -8.08 0.27
N TRP A 334 15.22 -8.34 -1.03
CA TRP A 334 14.10 -8.71 -1.89
C TRP A 334 12.89 -7.78 -1.70
N PHE A 335 13.11 -6.47 -1.69
CA PHE A 335 12.06 -5.52 -1.32
C PHE A 335 10.97 -5.43 -2.40
N PRO A 336 9.66 -5.44 -2.05
CA PRO A 336 9.07 -5.41 -0.71
C PRO A 336 8.73 -6.78 -0.11
N ILE A 337 9.10 -7.88 -0.77
CA ILE A 337 8.70 -9.24 -0.42
C ILE A 337 9.12 -9.61 1.00
N GLU A 338 10.33 -9.27 1.45
CA GLU A 338 10.72 -9.53 2.86
C GLU A 338 10.29 -8.43 3.83
N PHE A 339 10.03 -7.22 3.33
CA PHE A 339 9.63 -6.09 4.14
C PHE A 339 8.26 -6.29 4.80
N VAL A 340 7.29 -6.74 4.02
CA VAL A 340 5.92 -6.98 4.47
C VAL A 340 5.85 -8.02 5.62
N PRO A 341 6.36 -9.25 5.47
CA PRO A 341 6.31 -10.26 6.53
C PRO A 341 7.16 -9.91 7.76
N GLU A 342 8.29 -9.20 7.62
CA GLU A 342 9.04 -8.70 8.78
C GLU A 342 8.21 -7.67 9.56
N THR A 343 7.55 -6.73 8.87
CA THR A 343 6.68 -5.75 9.55
C THR A 343 5.48 -6.43 10.23
N PHE A 344 4.83 -7.37 9.55
CA PHE A 344 3.75 -8.19 10.12
C PHE A 344 4.21 -8.95 11.37
N THR A 345 5.37 -9.60 11.29
CA THR A 345 5.94 -10.37 12.40
C THR A 345 6.21 -9.50 13.62
N ALA A 346 6.86 -8.35 13.42
CA ALA A 346 7.09 -7.38 14.49
C ALA A 346 5.77 -6.94 15.14
N LYS A 347 4.77 -6.56 14.35
CA LYS A 347 3.46 -6.13 14.86
C LYS A 347 2.75 -7.23 15.66
N ILE A 348 2.65 -8.46 15.13
CA ILE A 348 2.00 -9.61 15.80
C ILE A 348 2.67 -9.93 17.14
N THR A 349 4.00 -9.83 17.19
CA THR A 349 4.79 -10.19 18.37
C THR A 349 4.98 -9.03 19.35
N GLY A 350 4.29 -7.90 19.12
CA GLY A 350 4.25 -6.77 20.05
C GLY A 350 5.46 -5.83 19.95
N VAL A 351 6.26 -5.91 18.90
CA VAL A 351 7.31 -4.92 18.63
C VAL A 351 6.65 -3.66 18.04
N PRO A 352 6.87 -2.47 18.64
CA PRO A 352 6.33 -1.22 18.10
C PRO A 352 6.79 -0.98 16.67
N ILE A 353 5.88 -0.55 15.80
CA ILE A 353 6.17 -0.23 14.41
C ILE A 353 6.27 1.29 14.25
N ASP A 354 7.36 1.75 13.65
CA ASP A 354 7.52 3.14 13.25
C ASP A 354 6.44 3.55 12.23
N ALA A 355 5.95 4.79 12.32
CA ALA A 355 4.82 5.27 11.51
C ALA A 355 5.10 5.21 10.00
N LYS A 356 6.34 5.47 9.57
CA LYS A 356 6.71 5.40 8.16
C LYS A 356 6.87 3.97 7.67
N ILE A 357 7.37 3.07 8.53
CA ILE A 357 7.37 1.63 8.25
C ILE A 357 5.95 1.13 8.07
N TRP A 358 5.03 1.56 8.93
CA TRP A 358 3.61 1.21 8.79
C TRP A 358 2.99 1.76 7.50
N GLU A 359 3.23 3.02 7.17
CA GLU A 359 2.77 3.62 5.91
C GLU A 359 3.23 2.79 4.69
N TRP A 360 4.50 2.38 4.66
CA TRP A 360 5.02 1.51 3.59
C TRP A 360 4.40 0.11 3.62
N TYR A 361 4.15 -0.46 4.80
CA TYR A 361 3.49 -1.75 4.92
C TYR A 361 2.10 -1.72 4.28
N GLU A 362 1.35 -0.64 4.50
CA GLU A 362 0.05 -0.42 3.87
C GLU A 362 0.19 -0.19 2.36
N GLN A 363 1.18 0.59 1.94
CA GLN A 363 1.47 0.85 0.52
C GLN A 363 1.71 -0.43 -0.27
N TYR A 364 2.44 -1.40 0.28
CA TYR A 364 2.78 -2.67 -0.38
C TYR A 364 1.76 -3.78 -0.10
N GLY A 365 0.58 -3.44 0.43
CA GLY A 365 -0.54 -4.36 0.59
C GLY A 365 -0.34 -5.39 1.70
N GLY A 366 0.31 -4.99 2.80
CA GLY A 366 0.41 -5.80 4.00
C GLY A 366 -0.97 -6.18 4.56
N TYR A 367 -1.10 -7.43 5.00
CA TYR A 367 -2.34 -7.96 5.57
C TYR A 367 -2.64 -7.38 6.96
N LYS A 368 -3.74 -6.64 7.09
CA LYS A 368 -4.15 -6.04 8.36
C LYS A 368 -5.09 -6.97 9.11
N CYS A 369 -4.71 -7.33 10.33
CA CYS A 369 -5.66 -7.91 11.27
C CYS A 369 -6.73 -6.85 11.61
N MET A 370 -7.98 -7.26 11.80
CA MET A 370 -9.04 -6.32 12.18
C MET A 370 -8.72 -5.68 13.55
N GLY A 371 -8.91 -4.38 13.68
CA GLY A 371 -8.62 -3.63 14.90
C GLY A 371 -7.17 -3.15 15.06
N TRP A 372 -6.30 -3.37 14.07
CA TRP A 372 -4.95 -2.80 14.02
C TRP A 372 -4.87 -1.34 13.61
#